data_AF-A0A534MAS2-F1
#
_entry.id   AF-A0A534MAS2-F1
#
_cell.length_a   1.000
_cell.length_b   1.000
_cell.length_c   1.000
_cell.angle_alpha   90.00
_cell.angle_beta   90.00
_cell.angle_gamma   90.00
#
_symmetry.space_group_name_H-M   'P 1'
#
loop_
_entity.id
_entity.type
_entity.pdbx_description
1 polymer ?
#
loop_
_entity_poly.entity_id
_entity_poly.type
_entity_poly.pdbx_seq_one_letter_code
_entity_poly.pdbx_strand_id
1 'polypeptide(L)'
;MATEMGRMPFFYNQEGRLVQVDYALQAVSRGSTTLGLKTKDFALLSSQVKPTRPLMEPAEKVFVVDDHIGATGSGYIGDVTTLLDQVRVAAQRHRIVYDEPIDVGTLSRNLSEYLHEFTMYAVRPFGASVLLAGIDHLGVQLIQVDPSGTTFKGSAFAIGQSADDALETIVKGYRPDISVDVG
;
A
#
# COMPACT_ATOMS: atom_id res chain seq x y z
N MET A 1 -29.38 -18.66 9.41
CA MET A 1 -28.26 -19.39 8.78
C MET A 1 -27.35 -18.49 7.91
N ALA A 2 -27.82 -17.40 7.30
CA ALA A 2 -26.96 -16.47 6.54
C ALA A 2 -26.08 -15.54 7.41
N THR A 3 -26.33 -15.44 8.72
CA THR A 3 -25.68 -14.50 9.64
C THR A 3 -24.32 -14.95 10.20
N GLU A 4 -23.91 -16.20 9.95
CA GLU A 4 -22.64 -16.76 10.46
C GLU A 4 -21.54 -16.86 9.39
N MET A 5 -21.90 -17.00 8.11
CA MET A 5 -20.95 -17.26 7.00
C MET A 5 -20.06 -16.08 6.58
N GLY A 6 -20.09 -14.95 7.30
CA GLY A 6 -19.26 -13.79 7.02
C GLY A 6 -18.34 -13.36 8.17
N ARG A 7 -18.28 -14.12 9.28
CA ARG A 7 -17.52 -13.72 10.47
C ARG A 7 -16.05 -14.09 10.44
N MET A 8 -15.68 -15.17 9.78
CA MET A 8 -14.28 -15.59 9.65
C MET A 8 -13.73 -15.17 8.29
N PRO A 9 -12.46 -14.78 8.21
CA PRO A 9 -11.89 -14.25 6.98
C PRO A 9 -11.70 -15.28 5.86
N PHE A 10 -11.59 -16.56 6.21
CA PHE A 10 -11.30 -17.66 5.29
C PHE A 10 -12.54 -18.37 4.73
N PHE A 11 -13.76 -17.91 5.09
CA PHE A 11 -14.99 -18.45 4.53
C PHE A 11 -15.43 -17.67 3.30
N TYR A 12 -15.71 -18.39 2.21
CA TYR A 12 -16.38 -17.85 1.04
C TYR A 12 -17.88 -17.76 1.26
N ASN A 13 -18.50 -16.66 0.82
CA ASN A 13 -19.96 -16.57 0.70
C ASN A 13 -20.47 -17.40 -0.50
N GLN A 14 -21.78 -17.41 -0.72
CA GLN A 14 -22.41 -18.14 -1.84
C GLN A 14 -21.99 -17.63 -3.22
N GLU A 15 -21.43 -16.42 -3.31
CA GLU A 15 -20.92 -15.79 -4.54
C GLU A 15 -19.42 -16.05 -4.75
N GLY A 16 -18.76 -16.78 -3.84
CA GLY A 16 -17.32 -17.04 -3.92
C GLY A 16 -16.44 -15.88 -3.45
N ARG A 17 -16.97 -14.97 -2.61
CA ARG A 17 -16.24 -13.82 -2.06
C ARG A 17 -15.79 -14.01 -0.62
N LEU A 18 -14.62 -13.45 -0.29
CA LEU A 18 -14.12 -13.33 1.08
C LEU A 18 -14.62 -12.02 1.69
N VAL A 19 -15.79 -12.08 2.35
CA VAL A 19 -16.52 -10.88 2.81
C VAL A 19 -15.71 -10.01 3.78
N GLN A 20 -14.86 -10.60 4.63
CA GLN A 20 -14.00 -9.82 5.53
C GLN A 20 -12.90 -9.05 4.79
N VAL A 21 -12.40 -9.59 3.67
CA VAL A 21 -11.43 -8.89 2.81
C VAL A 21 -12.13 -7.72 2.11
N ASP A 22 -13.37 -7.91 1.66
CA ASP A 22 -14.18 -6.82 1.10
C ASP A 22 -14.36 -5.68 2.12
N TYR A 23 -14.62 -6.00 3.39
CA TYR A 23 -14.71 -5.00 4.45
C TYR A 23 -13.39 -4.32 4.75
N ALA A 24 -12.26 -5.03 4.69
CA ALA A 24 -10.94 -4.43 4.82
C ALA A 24 -10.66 -3.43 3.69
N LEU A 25 -11.03 -3.77 2.45
CA LEU A 25 -10.95 -2.84 1.31
C LEU A 25 -11.85 -1.61 1.49
N GLN A 26 -13.03 -1.77 2.12
CA GLN A 26 -13.87 -0.63 2.49
C GLN A 26 -13.26 0.24 3.60
N ALA A 27 -12.41 -0.31 4.46
CA ALA A 27 -11.64 0.51 5.41
C ALA A 27 -10.58 1.34 4.69
N VAL A 28 -9.90 0.75 3.69
CA VAL A 28 -8.93 1.45 2.84
C VAL A 28 -9.59 2.62 2.10
N SER A 29 -10.78 2.42 1.53
CA SER A 29 -11.51 3.47 0.80
C SER A 29 -11.97 4.62 1.69
N ARG A 30 -12.00 4.46 3.02
CA ARG A 30 -12.30 5.54 3.97
C ARG A 30 -11.06 6.24 4.51
N GLY A 31 -9.87 5.71 4.21
CA GLY A 31 -8.61 6.32 4.59
C GLY A 31 -8.30 7.60 3.81
N SER A 32 -7.27 8.31 4.25
CA SER A 32 -6.83 9.53 3.57
C SER A 32 -6.30 9.24 2.17
N THR A 33 -6.69 10.09 1.22
CA THR A 33 -6.22 10.01 -0.16
C THR A 33 -4.70 9.99 -0.23
N THR A 34 -4.18 8.95 -0.85
CA THR A 34 -2.75 8.65 -0.97
C THR A 34 -2.47 8.22 -2.40
N LEU A 35 -1.38 8.74 -2.95
CA LEU A 35 -1.06 8.71 -4.36
C LEU A 35 0.37 8.21 -4.55
N GLY A 36 0.58 7.46 -5.62
CA GLY A 36 1.89 7.14 -6.14
C GLY A 36 1.96 7.45 -7.61
N LEU A 37 3.11 7.98 -8.05
CA LEU A 37 3.40 8.26 -9.46
C LEU A 37 4.78 7.72 -9.78
N LYS A 38 4.93 7.13 -10.96
CA LYS A 38 6.21 6.66 -11.48
C LYS A 38 6.44 7.23 -12.87
N THR A 39 7.65 7.72 -13.11
CA THR A 39 8.18 8.06 -14.43
C THR A 39 9.29 7.08 -14.81
N LYS A 40 10.05 7.38 -15.86
CA LYS A 40 11.25 6.61 -16.20
C LYS A 40 12.40 6.83 -15.22
N ASP A 41 12.45 8.00 -14.59
CA ASP A 41 13.61 8.47 -13.84
C ASP A 41 13.37 8.49 -12.32
N PHE A 42 12.12 8.61 -11.87
CA PHE A 42 11.79 8.67 -10.45
C PHE A 42 10.40 8.11 -10.15
N ALA A 43 10.15 7.84 -8.86
CA ALA A 43 8.81 7.64 -8.33
C ALA A 43 8.54 8.60 -7.18
N LEU A 44 7.29 9.07 -7.08
CA LEU A 44 6.80 9.96 -6.04
C LEU A 44 5.69 9.26 -5.25
N LEU A 45 5.68 9.52 -3.95
CA LEU A 45 4.61 9.16 -3.05
C LEU A 45 4.09 10.41 -2.37
N SER A 46 2.78 10.54 -2.28
CA SER A 46 2.13 11.65 -1.58
C SER A 46 0.93 11.14 -0.81
N SER A 47 0.70 11.70 0.38
CA SER A 47 -0.47 11.34 1.19
C SER A 47 -1.06 12.55 1.85
N GLN A 48 -2.38 12.64 1.82
CA GLN A 48 -3.10 13.72 2.45
C GLN A 48 -3.01 13.62 3.98
N VAL A 49 -2.40 14.63 4.60
CA VAL A 49 -2.39 14.79 6.05
C VAL A 49 -3.52 15.74 6.46
N LYS A 50 -4.48 15.25 7.25
CA LYS A 50 -5.55 16.06 7.84
C LYS A 50 -5.45 15.96 9.36
N PRO A 51 -4.95 17.01 10.05
CA PRO A 51 -5.05 17.08 11.50
C PRO A 51 -6.52 17.04 11.90
N THR A 52 -6.88 16.14 12.82
CA THR A 52 -8.26 16.03 13.33
C THR A 52 -8.63 17.16 14.27
N ARG A 53 -7.64 17.87 14.83
CA ARG A 53 -7.84 19.02 15.73
C ARG A 53 -6.82 20.12 15.41
N PRO A 54 -7.17 21.41 15.63
CA PRO A 54 -6.27 22.53 15.36
C PRO A 54 -4.95 22.50 16.12
N LEU A 55 -4.90 21.83 17.27
CA LEU A 55 -3.73 21.76 18.16
C LEU A 55 -2.97 20.43 18.05
N MET A 56 -3.30 19.60 17.06
CA MET A 56 -2.58 18.35 16.81
C MET A 56 -1.50 18.57 15.77
N GLU A 57 -0.34 17.99 16.01
CA GLU A 57 0.71 17.92 15.01
C GLU A 57 0.26 17.05 13.83
N PRO A 58 0.63 17.44 12.59
CA PRO A 58 0.35 16.63 11.42
C PRO A 58 1.09 15.30 11.51
N ALA A 59 0.38 14.19 11.28
CA ALA A 59 0.99 12.87 11.23
C ALA A 59 1.84 12.70 9.96
N GLU A 60 3.00 12.06 10.09
CA GLU A 60 3.76 11.55 8.96
C GLU A 60 2.99 10.41 8.28
N LYS A 61 3.04 10.36 6.95
CA LYS A 61 2.34 9.35 6.15
C LYS A 61 3.14 8.77 5.00
N VAL A 62 4.25 9.40 4.65
CA VAL A 62 5.22 8.89 3.68
C VAL A 62 6.47 8.56 4.47
N PHE A 63 6.96 7.33 4.32
CA PHE A 63 7.97 6.76 5.19
C PHE A 63 9.09 6.16 4.36
N VAL A 64 10.32 6.35 4.83
CA VAL A 64 11.48 5.65 4.27
C VAL A 64 11.49 4.20 4.80
N VAL A 65 11.66 3.24 3.89
CA VAL A 65 11.77 1.80 4.21
C VAL A 65 13.22 1.34 4.14
N ASP A 66 13.92 1.74 3.07
CA ASP A 66 15.36 1.56 2.88
C ASP A 66 15.89 2.74 2.05
N ASP A 67 17.20 2.85 1.87
CA ASP A 67 17.85 3.97 1.16
C ASP A 67 17.25 4.24 -0.23
N HIS A 68 16.77 3.18 -0.90
CA HIS A 68 16.20 3.21 -2.25
C HIS A 68 14.69 2.96 -2.32
N ILE A 69 14.00 2.83 -1.17
CA ILE A 69 12.57 2.48 -1.10
C ILE A 69 11.83 3.40 -0.12
N GLY A 70 10.78 4.05 -0.62
CA GLY A 70 9.76 4.75 0.16
C GLY A 70 8.44 3.99 0.16
N ALA A 71 7.61 4.26 1.17
CA ALA A 71 6.29 3.68 1.30
C ALA A 71 5.27 4.64 1.90
N THR A 72 4.00 4.43 1.59
CA THR A 72 2.86 5.16 2.16
C THR A 72 1.64 4.24 2.17
N GLY A 73 0.58 4.60 2.88
CA GLY A 73 -0.61 3.75 2.93
C GLY A 73 -1.89 4.49 3.25
N SER A 74 -3.01 3.83 2.98
CA SER A 74 -4.36 4.29 3.32
C SER A 74 -5.14 3.18 4.00
N GLY A 75 -5.99 3.57 4.97
CA GLY A 75 -6.77 2.68 5.80
C GLY A 75 -6.57 2.98 7.28
N TYR A 76 -6.59 1.95 8.12
CA TYR A 76 -6.29 2.11 9.54
C TYR A 76 -4.80 2.44 9.74
N ILE A 77 -4.52 3.58 10.37
CA ILE A 77 -3.14 4.06 10.55
C ILE A 77 -2.28 3.06 11.34
N GLY A 78 -2.84 2.40 12.35
CA GLY A 78 -2.13 1.37 13.11
C GLY A 78 -1.77 0.13 12.28
N ASP A 79 -2.61 -0.22 11.31
CA ASP A 79 -2.33 -1.30 10.36
C ASP A 79 -1.25 -0.84 9.37
N VAL A 80 -1.34 0.37 8.84
CA VAL A 80 -0.31 0.96 7.96
C VAL A 80 1.06 0.94 8.64
N THR A 81 1.17 1.42 9.88
CA THR A 81 2.46 1.44 10.61
C THR A 81 3.00 0.03 10.85
N THR A 82 2.13 -0.93 11.20
CA THR A 82 2.54 -2.34 11.40
C THR A 82 3.10 -2.95 10.12
N LEU A 83 2.44 -2.70 8.98
CA LEU A 83 2.90 -3.19 7.68
C LEU A 83 4.21 -2.53 7.25
N LEU A 84 4.39 -1.24 7.55
CA LEU A 84 5.64 -0.51 7.29
C LEU A 84 6.81 -1.06 8.10
N ASP A 85 6.58 -1.40 9.37
CA ASP A 85 7.61 -2.04 10.19
C ASP A 85 7.96 -3.43 9.67
N GLN A 86 6.95 -4.19 9.22
CA GLN A 86 7.17 -5.51 8.61
C GLN A 86 8.04 -5.42 7.34
N VAL A 87 7.79 -4.45 6.45
CA VAL A 87 8.63 -4.28 5.25
C VAL A 87 10.04 -3.79 5.60
N ARG A 88 10.20 -2.91 6.59
CA ARG A 88 11.53 -2.48 7.07
C ARG A 88 12.34 -3.67 7.60
N VAL A 89 11.72 -4.50 8.44
CA VAL A 89 12.37 -5.71 8.96
C VAL A 89 12.74 -6.66 7.82
N ALA A 90 11.86 -6.86 6.84
CA ALA A 90 12.15 -7.71 5.69
C ALA A 90 13.32 -7.18 4.84
N ALA A 91 13.39 -5.86 4.60
CA ALA A 91 14.48 -5.23 3.86
C ALA A 91 15.83 -5.38 4.59
N GLN A 92 15.87 -5.09 5.90
CA GLN A 92 17.08 -5.23 6.70
C GLN A 92 17.53 -6.69 6.82
N ARG A 93 16.60 -7.63 6.99
CA ARG A 93 16.90 -9.06 7.01
C ARG A 93 17.54 -9.50 5.70
N HIS A 94 17.02 -9.05 4.56
CA HIS A 94 17.58 -9.39 3.26
C HIS A 94 19.02 -8.86 3.14
N ARG A 95 19.26 -7.60 3.52
CA ARG A 95 20.60 -7.00 3.51
C ARG A 95 21.60 -7.76 4.39
N ILE A 96 21.19 -8.22 5.57
CA ILE A 96 22.07 -9.01 6.45
C ILE A 96 22.40 -10.39 5.84
N VAL A 97 21.44 -11.03 5.18
CA VAL A 97 21.60 -12.40 4.66
C VAL A 97 22.37 -12.42 3.34
N TYR A 98 22.13 -11.45 2.47
CA TYR A 98 22.64 -11.45 1.10
C TYR A 98 23.67 -10.35 0.82
N ASP A 99 23.93 -9.46 1.80
CA ASP A 99 24.85 -8.32 1.68
C ASP A 99 24.51 -7.37 0.52
N GLU A 100 23.22 -7.30 0.14
CA GLU A 100 22.71 -6.42 -0.91
C GLU A 100 21.34 -5.83 -0.55
N PRO A 101 20.96 -4.65 -1.08
CA PRO A 101 19.61 -4.11 -0.91
C PRO A 101 18.57 -4.98 -1.61
N ILE A 102 17.43 -5.22 -0.95
CA ILE A 102 16.31 -5.98 -1.52
C ILE A 102 15.68 -5.24 -2.71
N ASP A 103 15.29 -5.94 -3.77
CA ASP A 103 14.51 -5.31 -4.85
C ASP A 103 13.05 -5.04 -4.41
N VAL A 104 12.44 -4.00 -5.00
CA VAL A 104 11.09 -3.55 -4.64
C VAL A 104 10.05 -4.64 -4.91
N GLY A 105 10.28 -5.46 -5.93
CA GLY A 105 9.42 -6.58 -6.29
C GLY A 105 9.40 -7.66 -5.21
N THR A 106 10.55 -8.13 -4.78
CA THR A 106 10.67 -9.14 -3.70
C THR A 106 10.13 -8.60 -2.38
N LEU A 107 10.40 -7.33 -2.06
CA LEU A 107 9.84 -6.72 -0.86
C LEU A 107 8.30 -6.65 -0.89
N SER A 108 7.72 -6.29 -2.04
CA SER A 108 6.26 -6.28 -2.21
C SER A 108 5.66 -7.68 -2.10
N ARG A 109 6.38 -8.71 -2.57
CA ARG A 109 5.96 -10.10 -2.44
C ARG A 109 5.96 -10.57 -0.98
N ASN A 110 6.99 -10.20 -0.20
CA ASN A 110 7.03 -10.50 1.24
C ASN A 110 5.83 -9.88 1.97
N LEU A 111 5.45 -8.65 1.61
CA LEU A 111 4.27 -7.97 2.17
C LEU A 111 2.96 -8.64 1.72
N SER A 112 2.86 -9.01 0.44
CA SER A 112 1.73 -9.72 -0.15
C SER A 112 1.45 -11.04 0.57
N GLU A 113 2.49 -11.86 0.77
CA GLU A 113 2.40 -13.14 1.48
C GLU A 113 1.99 -12.92 2.94
N TYR A 114 2.60 -11.94 3.62
CA TYR A 114 2.24 -11.58 4.99
C TYR A 114 0.78 -11.13 5.12
N LEU A 115 0.26 -10.30 4.21
CA LEU A 115 -1.14 -9.88 4.20
C LEU A 115 -2.08 -11.05 3.94
N HIS A 116 -1.71 -11.92 2.99
CA HIS A 116 -2.53 -13.06 2.60
C HIS A 116 -2.73 -14.07 3.74
N GLU A 117 -1.71 -14.30 4.58
CA GLU A 117 -1.84 -15.13 5.79
C GLU A 117 -3.01 -14.70 6.68
N PHE A 118 -3.24 -13.39 6.84
CA PHE A 118 -4.33 -12.84 7.64
C PHE A 118 -5.71 -12.95 6.99
N THR A 119 -5.78 -13.47 5.76
CA THR A 119 -7.04 -13.83 5.09
C THR A 119 -7.37 -15.32 5.25
N MET A 120 -6.38 -16.15 5.61
CA MET A 120 -6.53 -17.61 5.70
C MET A 120 -6.69 -18.14 7.14
N TYR A 121 -6.21 -17.41 8.14
CA TYR A 121 -6.30 -17.81 9.56
C TYR A 121 -7.44 -17.10 10.30
N ALA A 122 -7.77 -17.55 11.51
CA ALA A 122 -8.83 -16.97 12.36
C ALA A 122 -8.42 -15.63 13.02
N VAL A 123 -7.93 -14.69 12.22
CA VAL A 123 -7.54 -13.33 12.59
C VAL A 123 -8.28 -12.33 11.71
N ARG A 124 -8.30 -11.04 12.04
CA ARG A 124 -8.86 -10.04 11.11
C ARG A 124 -7.85 -9.75 9.98
N PRO A 125 -8.29 -9.52 8.74
CA PRO A 125 -7.42 -8.95 7.72
C PRO A 125 -6.97 -7.54 8.12
N PHE A 126 -5.84 -7.10 7.56
CA PHE A 126 -5.39 -5.71 7.71
C PHE A 126 -6.32 -4.78 6.94
N GLY A 127 -6.79 -3.72 7.58
CA GLY A 127 -7.63 -2.69 6.96
C GLY A 127 -6.81 -1.59 6.29
N ALA A 128 -5.72 -1.95 5.61
CA ALA A 128 -4.77 -1.01 5.02
C ALA A 128 -4.21 -1.53 3.69
N SER A 129 -4.06 -0.62 2.72
CA SER A 129 -3.25 -0.83 1.51
C SER A 129 -1.97 -0.01 1.59
N VAL A 130 -0.89 -0.55 1.03
CA VAL A 130 0.43 0.09 1.01
C VAL A 130 0.85 0.34 -0.43
N LEU A 131 1.38 1.53 -0.69
CA LEU A 131 2.13 1.84 -1.91
C LEU A 131 3.62 1.78 -1.59
N LEU A 132 4.36 1.00 -2.35
CA LEU A 132 5.82 0.91 -2.33
C LEU A 132 6.35 1.58 -3.60
N ALA A 133 7.29 2.50 -3.44
CA ALA A 133 7.99 3.13 -4.54
C ALA A 133 9.49 3.07 -4.30
N GLY A 134 10.26 2.77 -5.33
CA GLY A 134 11.71 2.70 -5.18
C GLY A 134 12.43 2.58 -6.51
N ILE A 135 13.75 2.68 -6.45
CA ILE A 135 14.63 2.54 -7.61
C ILE A 135 15.63 1.45 -7.28
N ASP A 136 15.53 0.31 -7.96
CA ASP A 136 16.47 -0.80 -7.81
C ASP A 136 17.16 -1.12 -9.15
N HIS A 137 17.88 -2.23 -9.21
CA HIS A 137 18.58 -2.66 -10.42
C HIS A 137 17.65 -2.98 -11.60
N LEU A 138 16.35 -3.18 -11.37
CA LEU A 138 15.32 -3.36 -12.40
C LEU A 138 14.70 -2.02 -12.84
N GLY A 139 15.13 -0.91 -12.23
CA GLY A 139 14.70 0.46 -12.50
C GLY A 139 13.67 0.98 -11.51
N VAL A 140 12.97 2.04 -11.91
CA VAL A 140 11.94 2.66 -11.07
C VAL A 140 10.73 1.74 -10.98
N GLN A 141 10.29 1.45 -9.76
CA GLN A 141 9.10 0.64 -9.48
C GLN A 141 8.10 1.39 -8.61
N LEU A 142 6.82 1.18 -8.90
CA LEU A 142 5.70 1.60 -8.07
C LEU A 142 4.72 0.43 -7.99
N ILE A 143 4.42 0.01 -6.76
CA ILE A 143 3.67 -1.19 -6.46
C ILE A 143 2.64 -0.90 -5.39
N GLN A 144 1.38 -1.29 -5.62
CA GLN A 144 0.34 -1.32 -4.60
C GLN A 144 0.19 -2.75 -4.07
N VAL A 145 0.08 -2.91 -2.75
CA VAL A 145 -0.35 -4.16 -2.11
C VAL A 145 -1.61 -3.88 -1.29
N ASP A 146 -2.67 -4.66 -1.51
CA ASP A 146 -3.96 -4.48 -0.84
C ASP A 146 -4.20 -5.53 0.28
N PRO A 147 -5.22 -5.35 1.14
CA PRO A 147 -5.57 -6.27 2.21
C PRO A 147 -5.72 -7.76 1.85
N SER A 148 -5.98 -8.08 0.58
CA SER A 148 -6.11 -9.48 0.14
C SER A 148 -4.76 -10.17 -0.04
N GLY A 149 -3.67 -9.38 -0.03
CA GLY A 149 -2.34 -9.79 -0.49
C GLY A 149 -2.15 -9.58 -1.99
N THR A 150 -3.12 -9.03 -2.73
CA THR A 150 -2.95 -8.81 -4.17
C THR A 150 -1.99 -7.65 -4.42
N THR A 151 -1.10 -7.84 -5.39
CA THR A 151 -0.06 -6.88 -5.78
C THR A 151 -0.33 -6.34 -7.18
N PHE A 152 -0.25 -5.02 -7.34
CA PHE A 152 -0.44 -4.33 -8.61
C PHE A 152 0.80 -3.48 -8.93
N LYS A 153 1.35 -3.60 -10.14
CA LYS A 153 2.42 -2.72 -10.64
C LYS A 153 1.85 -1.76 -11.68
N GLY A 154 2.25 -0.49 -11.62
CA GLY A 154 1.66 0.54 -12.49
C GLY A 154 2.46 1.84 -12.52
N SER A 155 2.03 2.75 -13.39
CA SER A 155 2.63 4.10 -13.52
C SER A 155 2.03 5.09 -12.51
N ALA A 156 0.81 4.83 -12.04
CA ALA A 156 0.15 5.64 -11.03
C ALA A 156 -0.81 4.77 -10.21
N PHE A 157 -0.95 5.11 -8.94
CA PHE A 157 -1.98 4.56 -8.06
C PHE A 157 -2.58 5.67 -7.21
N ALA A 158 -3.86 5.54 -6.91
CA ALA A 158 -4.55 6.34 -5.91
C ALA A 158 -5.37 5.41 -5.02
N ILE A 159 -5.27 5.59 -3.71
CA ILE A 159 -6.02 4.84 -2.68
C ILE A 159 -6.59 5.81 -1.66
N GLY A 160 -7.67 5.43 -0.97
CA GLY A 160 -8.36 6.29 0.00
C GLY A 160 -9.63 6.96 -0.56
N GLN A 161 -10.18 7.89 0.22
CA GLN A 161 -11.53 8.44 0.02
C GLN A 161 -11.79 9.12 -1.32
N SER A 162 -10.77 9.74 -1.91
CA SER A 162 -10.89 10.44 -3.20
C SER A 162 -9.98 9.82 -4.26
N ALA A 163 -9.81 8.50 -4.22
CA ALA A 163 -8.94 7.78 -5.14
C ALA A 163 -9.33 7.98 -6.61
N ASP A 164 -10.62 7.84 -6.93
CA ASP A 164 -11.11 7.93 -8.32
C ASP A 164 -10.88 9.33 -8.92
N ASP A 165 -11.27 10.39 -8.20
CA ASP A 165 -11.05 11.79 -8.61
C ASP A 165 -9.56 12.11 -8.79
N ALA A 166 -8.73 11.62 -7.87
CA ALA A 166 -7.29 11.85 -7.93
C ALA A 166 -6.68 11.11 -9.12
N LEU A 167 -7.10 9.87 -9.39
CA LEU A 167 -6.63 9.09 -10.53
C LEU A 167 -7.07 9.72 -11.85
N GLU A 168 -8.30 10.21 -11.96
CA GLU A 168 -8.77 10.95 -13.14
C GLU A 168 -7.90 12.18 -13.41
N THR A 169 -7.53 12.91 -12.36
CA THR A 169 -6.63 14.06 -12.45
C THR A 169 -5.23 13.66 -12.91
N ILE A 170 -4.67 12.59 -12.35
CA ILE A 170 -3.36 12.05 -12.76
C ILE A 170 -3.39 11.64 -14.23
N VAL A 171 -4.42 10.92 -14.68
CA VAL A 171 -4.55 10.45 -16.08
C VAL A 171 -4.57 11.61 -17.08
N LYS A 172 -5.21 12.74 -16.73
CA LYS A 172 -5.26 13.93 -17.60
C LYS A 172 -3.90 14.63 -17.74
N GLY A 173 -3.09 14.63 -16.69
CA GLY A 173 -1.81 15.34 -16.63
C GLY A 173 -0.58 14.48 -16.90
N TYR A 174 -0.68 13.16 -16.75
CA TYR A 174 0.47 12.27 -16.74
C TYR A 174 1.15 12.17 -18.10
N ARG A 175 2.48 12.31 -18.09
CA ARG A 175 3.34 11.83 -19.16
C ARG A 175 4.54 11.05 -18.61
N PRO A 176 5.02 10.02 -19.33
CA PRO A 176 6.17 9.23 -18.89
C PRO A 176 7.48 10.02 -18.76
N ASP A 177 7.57 11.18 -19.39
CA ASP A 177 8.71 12.11 -19.46
C ASP A 177 8.59 13.32 -18.52
N ILE A 178 7.61 13.32 -17.59
CA ILE A 178 7.47 14.40 -16.61
C ILE A 178 8.74 14.51 -15.76
N SER A 179 9.26 15.73 -15.61
CA SER A 179 10.36 16.04 -14.70
C SER A 179 9.85 16.26 -13.28
N VAL A 180 10.75 16.12 -12.28
CA VAL A 180 10.41 16.27 -10.85
C VAL A 180 9.81 17.64 -10.52
N ASP A 181 10.22 18.71 -11.20
CA ASP A 181 9.71 20.08 -10.93
C ASP A 181 8.25 20.29 -11.38
N VAL A 182 7.73 19.40 -12.24
CA VAL A 182 6.39 19.51 -12.84
C VAL A 182 5.43 18.43 -12.28
N GLY A 183 5.95 17.33 -11.74
CA GLY A 183 5.19 16.19 -11.24
C GLY A 183 4.80 16.29 -9.77
#